data_AF-A0A8B9UNP7-F1
#
_entry.id   AF-A0A8B9UNP7-F1
#
_cell.length_a   1.000
_cell.length_b   1.000
_cell.length_c   1.000
_cell.angle_alpha   90.00
_cell.angle_beta   90.00
_cell.angle_gamma   90.00
#
_symmetry.space_group_name_H-M   'P 1'
#
loop_
_entity.id
_entity.type
_entity.pdbx_description
1 polymer ?
#
loop_
_entity_poly.entity_id
_entity_poly.type
_entity_poly.pdbx_seq_one_letter_code
_entity_poly.pdbx_strand_id
1 'polypeptide(L)'
;MTGAGGASPQLASAPRMRPAPPASRRAAARPGWVPPVAARGHASGGAAPAPALAPVPMQKINKNAVLALLSLSSLLFLLFQLAYYRSYLAHKNGAAFSKARGSQSGQDSTRWHVVRKFLSLISSHNIPVYLIDPLILGLVDKDIEQIRSSSDGPSPECKYFCVPRDFTTFALLDKTWKHEVGLFRTAEKMGFQWLKVLNKDPRLDGMDDLSGTEIPLHYIFKLASHAIHLVVFYERSGNYLWHGPLRLKQHMDRKFVPFRKLHFGRYPGAYEKPELLLVSIDDLKIQIPKNPSSFLEEMTHSRFLECRYREARAFFQLYPDDASVDAVEFRKRAKSLLHLAALTLNNLGVKFWLSSGTCLGWYRQCNVIPYSKDVDLGIFIRDYKADIIPAFQKAGLPLKHKFGKVEDSLELSFQGEDDVKLDIFFFYEEDDHIWNGGTQAKSGKKFKYLFPKFTLCWTEFVELKVHVPCETLQYVEANYGPDWKVPVKMWDWKSSPSNVQYNGVWPVDEWDDVIQIY
;
A
#
# COMPACT_ATOMS: atom_id res chain seq x y z
N MET A 1 27.50 -54.02 62.75
CA MET A 1 26.26 -53.61 63.46
C MET A 1 25.48 -52.76 62.47
N THR A 2 24.60 -53.35 61.65
CA THR A 2 23.13 -53.38 61.84
C THR A 2 22.55 -51.97 61.86
N GLY A 3 21.71 -51.48 60.94
CA GLY A 3 20.72 -52.11 60.07
C GLY A 3 19.36 -51.40 60.30
N ALA A 4 18.60 -51.19 59.22
CA ALA A 4 17.19 -50.73 59.15
C ALA A 4 16.91 -49.24 59.45
N GLY A 5 15.96 -48.56 58.79
CA GLY A 5 14.85 -49.03 57.95
C GLY A 5 14.29 -47.94 57.04
N GLY A 6 13.57 -48.38 56.01
CA GLY A 6 12.93 -47.51 55.03
C GLY A 6 11.55 -47.01 55.45
N ALA A 7 11.06 -46.01 54.71
CA ALA A 7 9.64 -45.73 54.53
C ALA A 7 9.45 -44.84 53.30
N SER A 8 8.68 -45.32 52.33
CA SER A 8 7.97 -44.51 51.35
C SER A 8 6.76 -43.82 52.00
N PRO A 9 6.30 -42.69 51.45
CA PRO A 9 4.87 -42.55 51.16
C PRO A 9 4.63 -41.90 49.79
N GLN A 10 3.91 -42.58 48.89
CA GLN A 10 2.46 -42.45 48.61
C GLN A 10 2.13 -41.43 47.52
N LEU A 11 1.72 -41.99 46.38
CA LEU A 11 0.96 -41.36 45.30
C LEU A 11 -0.31 -40.72 45.87
N ALA A 12 -0.50 -39.42 45.63
CA ALA A 12 -1.78 -38.75 45.78
C ALA A 12 -2.62 -38.95 44.50
N SER A 13 -3.75 -39.62 44.67
CA SER A 13 -4.80 -39.84 43.69
C SER A 13 -5.54 -38.53 43.35
N ALA A 14 -5.55 -38.15 42.07
CA ALA A 14 -6.39 -37.07 41.55
C ALA A 14 -7.88 -37.50 41.49
N PRO A 15 -8.84 -36.61 41.78
CA PRO A 15 -10.26 -36.94 41.70
C PRO A 15 -10.73 -36.98 40.24
N ARG A 16 -11.40 -38.08 39.88
CA ARG A 16 -12.13 -38.25 38.61
C ARG A 16 -13.23 -37.19 38.50
N MET A 17 -13.07 -36.21 37.61
CA MET A 17 -14.20 -35.39 37.14
C MET A 17 -15.05 -36.20 36.15
N ARG A 18 -16.36 -36.23 36.41
CA ARG A 18 -17.39 -36.82 35.54
C ARG A 18 -17.58 -35.97 34.27
N PRO A 19 -17.91 -36.58 33.12
CA PRO A 19 -18.18 -35.84 31.89
C PRO A 19 -19.52 -35.10 31.97
N ALA A 20 -19.53 -33.85 31.50
CA ALA A 20 -20.72 -33.02 31.35
C ALA A 20 -21.63 -33.55 30.20
N PRO A 21 -22.96 -33.39 30.30
CA PRO A 21 -23.90 -33.85 29.28
C PRO A 21 -23.87 -32.96 28.03
N PRO A 22 -24.27 -33.49 26.85
CA PRO A 22 -24.16 -32.76 25.59
C PRO A 22 -25.19 -31.62 25.51
N ALA A 23 -24.71 -30.42 25.16
CA ALA A 23 -25.54 -29.28 24.87
C ALA A 23 -26.36 -29.51 23.58
N SER A 24 -27.67 -29.37 23.70
CA SER A 24 -28.64 -29.49 22.62
C SER A 24 -28.49 -28.34 21.62
N ARG A 25 -28.29 -28.69 20.34
CA ARG A 25 -28.37 -27.76 19.21
C ARG A 25 -29.84 -27.37 18.99
N ARG A 26 -30.20 -26.12 19.31
CA ARG A 26 -31.39 -25.48 18.75
C ARG A 26 -31.01 -24.80 17.43
N ALA A 27 -31.38 -25.43 16.32
CA ALA A 27 -31.37 -24.81 15.01
C ALA A 27 -32.58 -23.86 14.90
N ALA A 28 -32.34 -22.58 14.64
CA ALA A 28 -33.36 -21.63 14.25
C ALA A 28 -33.56 -21.72 12.73
N ALA A 29 -34.71 -22.21 12.31
CA ALA A 29 -35.16 -22.24 10.93
C ALA A 29 -35.61 -20.83 10.47
N ARG A 30 -35.24 -20.45 9.25
CA ARG A 30 -35.93 -19.43 8.45
C ARG A 30 -36.44 -20.09 7.14
N PRO A 31 -37.61 -19.66 6.61
CA PRO A 31 -38.34 -20.45 5.64
C PRO A 31 -37.99 -20.14 4.18
N GLY A 32 -37.97 -21.20 3.37
CA GLY A 32 -38.79 -21.31 2.15
C GLY A 32 -38.26 -20.70 0.85
N TRP A 33 -37.68 -21.56 0.00
CA TRP A 33 -38.01 -21.53 -1.43
C TRP A 33 -37.92 -22.95 -2.02
N VAL A 34 -39.00 -23.34 -2.70
CA VAL A 34 -39.30 -24.69 -3.21
C VAL A 34 -39.11 -24.69 -4.74
N PRO A 35 -38.37 -25.63 -5.33
CA PRO A 35 -38.49 -25.93 -6.76
C PRO A 35 -39.51 -27.06 -6.98
N PRO A 36 -40.33 -27.05 -8.03
CA PRO A 36 -41.24 -28.14 -8.30
C PRO A 36 -40.51 -29.27 -9.03
N VAL A 37 -40.62 -30.48 -8.48
CA VAL A 37 -40.45 -31.73 -9.22
C VAL A 37 -41.77 -32.49 -9.10
N ALA A 38 -42.34 -32.87 -10.24
CA ALA A 38 -43.26 -33.98 -10.38
C ALA A 38 -43.29 -34.39 -11.86
N ALA A 39 -43.45 -35.64 -12.28
CA ALA A 39 -43.23 -36.95 -11.68
C ALA A 39 -43.36 -37.97 -12.84
N ARG A 40 -42.56 -39.03 -12.73
CA ARG A 40 -42.65 -40.41 -13.29
C ARG A 40 -43.81 -40.82 -14.21
N GLY A 41 -43.47 -41.63 -15.22
CA GLY A 41 -44.37 -42.59 -15.89
C GLY A 41 -43.60 -43.61 -16.74
N HIS A 42 -43.94 -44.89 -16.61
CA HIS A 42 -43.22 -46.09 -17.06
C HIS A 42 -43.22 -46.39 -18.58
N ALA A 43 -42.29 -47.26 -18.97
CA ALA A 43 -42.03 -47.81 -20.30
C ALA A 43 -43.14 -48.69 -20.89
N SER A 44 -43.28 -48.66 -22.23
CA SER A 44 -43.66 -49.81 -23.08
C SER A 44 -43.22 -49.55 -24.53
N GLY A 45 -42.83 -50.61 -25.25
CA GLY A 45 -42.10 -50.56 -26.52
C GLY A 45 -42.95 -50.39 -27.78
N GLY A 46 -42.28 -50.54 -28.93
CA GLY A 46 -42.91 -50.70 -30.25
C GLY A 46 -42.46 -49.66 -31.28
N ALA A 47 -41.61 -50.09 -32.21
CA ALA A 47 -41.23 -49.32 -33.40
C ALA A 47 -42.26 -49.49 -34.53
N ALA A 48 -42.73 -48.39 -35.13
CA ALA A 48 -43.24 -48.27 -36.51
C ALA A 48 -43.50 -46.78 -36.85
N PRO A 49 -43.49 -46.36 -38.14
CA PRO A 49 -42.96 -45.07 -38.57
C PRO A 49 -43.96 -43.90 -38.58
N ALA A 50 -43.38 -42.69 -38.57
CA ALA A 50 -44.07 -41.40 -38.56
C ALA A 50 -44.81 -41.09 -39.87
N PRO A 51 -45.99 -40.41 -39.82
CA PRO A 51 -46.64 -39.86 -41.01
C PRO A 51 -46.08 -38.47 -41.34
N ALA A 52 -45.96 -38.20 -42.64
CA ALA A 52 -45.52 -36.91 -43.18
C ALA A 52 -46.50 -35.78 -42.83
N LEU A 53 -45.99 -34.70 -42.24
CA LEU A 53 -46.71 -33.46 -41.97
C LEU A 53 -46.32 -32.38 -42.99
N ALA A 54 -47.34 -31.73 -43.53
CA ALA A 54 -47.28 -30.68 -44.56
C ALA A 54 -46.50 -29.43 -44.09
N PRO A 55 -45.92 -28.65 -45.03
CA PRO A 55 -45.04 -27.53 -44.70
C PRO A 55 -45.83 -26.33 -44.16
N VAL A 56 -45.37 -25.80 -43.02
CA VAL A 56 -45.77 -24.51 -42.44
C VAL A 56 -45.26 -23.36 -43.31
N PRO A 57 -46.05 -22.32 -43.62
CA PRO A 57 -45.58 -21.21 -44.44
C PRO A 57 -44.61 -20.33 -43.64
N MET A 58 -43.34 -20.31 -44.06
CA MET A 58 -42.37 -19.30 -43.61
C MET A 58 -42.88 -17.91 -44.03
N GLN A 59 -43.18 -17.06 -43.05
CA GLN A 59 -43.36 -15.63 -43.29
C GLN A 59 -42.09 -15.10 -43.95
N LYS A 60 -42.21 -14.66 -45.21
CA LYS A 60 -41.13 -13.97 -45.92
C LYS A 60 -40.82 -12.69 -45.15
N ILE A 61 -39.72 -12.71 -44.42
CA ILE A 61 -39.15 -11.52 -43.79
C ILE A 61 -38.95 -10.48 -44.90
N ASN A 62 -39.69 -9.38 -44.81
CA ASN A 62 -39.61 -8.31 -45.80
C ASN A 62 -38.21 -7.70 -45.72
N LYS A 63 -37.37 -8.02 -46.71
CA LYS A 63 -35.96 -7.58 -46.77
C LYS A 63 -35.84 -6.06 -46.68
N ASN A 64 -36.83 -5.31 -47.15
CA ASN A 64 -36.84 -3.86 -47.06
C ASN A 64 -37.08 -3.36 -45.63
N ALA A 65 -37.89 -4.07 -44.85
CA ALA A 65 -38.12 -3.74 -43.44
C ALA A 65 -36.87 -4.04 -42.58
N VAL A 66 -36.18 -5.15 -42.85
CA VAL A 66 -34.90 -5.46 -42.19
C VAL A 66 -33.82 -4.45 -42.57
N LEU A 67 -33.74 -4.08 -43.85
CA LEU A 67 -32.78 -3.08 -44.31
C LEU A 67 -33.06 -1.70 -43.68
N ALA A 68 -34.34 -1.31 -43.57
CA ALA A 68 -34.73 -0.08 -42.88
C ALA A 68 -34.37 -0.11 -41.39
N LEU A 69 -34.61 -1.24 -40.71
CA LEU A 69 -34.29 -1.40 -39.30
C LEU A 69 -32.78 -1.33 -39.06
N LEU A 70 -31.97 -2.01 -39.89
CA LEU A 70 -30.51 -1.97 -39.86
C LEU A 70 -29.97 -0.57 -40.16
N SER A 71 -30.57 0.14 -41.12
CA SER A 71 -30.19 1.52 -41.44
C SER A 71 -30.50 2.47 -40.28
N LEU A 72 -31.67 2.32 -39.64
CA LEU A 72 -32.08 3.17 -38.51
C LEU A 72 -31.20 2.93 -37.27
N SER A 73 -30.87 1.67 -36.99
CA SER A 73 -29.99 1.29 -35.89
C SER A 73 -28.55 1.71 -36.15
N SER A 74 -28.06 1.62 -37.39
CA SER A 74 -26.76 2.17 -37.78
C SER A 74 -26.73 3.70 -37.63
N LEU A 75 -27.80 4.41 -37.98
CA LEU A 75 -27.89 5.87 -37.83
C LEU A 75 -27.89 6.28 -36.35
N LEU A 76 -28.66 5.57 -35.52
CA LEU A 76 -28.68 5.78 -34.06
C LEU A 76 -27.31 5.53 -33.43
N PHE A 77 -26.60 4.49 -33.86
CA PHE A 77 -25.25 4.20 -33.39
C PHE A 77 -24.25 5.30 -33.82
N LEU A 78 -24.36 5.80 -35.05
CA LEU A 78 -23.53 6.91 -35.55
C LEU A 78 -23.81 8.21 -34.79
N LEU A 79 -25.07 8.51 -34.48
CA LEU A 79 -25.44 9.67 -33.65
C LEU A 79 -24.93 9.52 -32.21
N PHE A 80 -24.98 8.31 -31.64
CA PHE A 80 -24.38 8.02 -30.34
C PHE A 80 -22.87 8.18 -30.37
N GLN A 81 -22.18 7.68 -31.39
CA GLN A 81 -20.74 7.86 -31.58
C GLN A 81 -20.36 9.34 -31.76
N LEU A 82 -21.15 10.11 -32.52
CA LEU A 82 -20.97 11.56 -32.68
C LEU A 82 -21.19 12.32 -31.37
N ALA A 83 -22.25 11.98 -30.62
CA ALA A 83 -22.51 12.57 -29.31
C ALA A 83 -21.43 12.21 -28.29
N TYR A 84 -20.96 10.96 -28.29
CA TYR A 84 -19.87 10.49 -27.47
C TYR A 84 -18.54 11.16 -27.85
N TYR A 85 -18.25 11.31 -29.14
CA TYR A 85 -17.09 12.04 -29.64
C TYR A 85 -17.13 13.51 -29.21
N ARG A 86 -18.28 14.18 -29.35
CA ARG A 86 -18.48 15.58 -28.97
C ARG A 86 -18.43 15.79 -27.46
N SER A 87 -18.95 14.85 -26.67
CA SER A 87 -18.99 14.95 -25.20
C SER A 87 -17.70 14.52 -24.52
N TYR A 88 -16.96 13.58 -25.11
CA TYR A 88 -15.88 12.87 -24.41
C TYR A 88 -14.50 13.03 -25.07
N LEU A 89 -14.43 13.10 -26.40
CA LEU A 89 -13.16 13.24 -27.15
C LEU A 89 -12.86 14.70 -27.55
N ALA A 90 -13.86 15.51 -27.87
CA ALA A 90 -13.67 16.95 -28.08
C ALA A 90 -13.20 17.65 -26.79
N HIS A 91 -13.55 17.10 -25.62
CA HIS A 91 -13.08 17.58 -24.32
C HIS A 91 -11.65 17.11 -23.98
N LYS A 92 -11.11 16.13 -24.73
CA LYS A 92 -9.74 15.60 -24.56
C LYS A 92 -8.75 16.06 -25.64
N ASN A 93 -9.23 16.39 -26.85
CA ASN A 93 -8.39 16.78 -28.00
C ASN A 93 -8.65 18.20 -28.55
N GLY A 94 -9.44 19.03 -27.86
CA GLY A 94 -9.71 20.41 -28.26
C GLY A 94 -8.71 21.44 -27.73
N ALA A 95 -7.44 21.37 -28.15
CA ALA A 95 -6.52 22.52 -28.11
C ALA A 95 -5.32 22.32 -29.06
N ALA A 96 -5.58 21.99 -30.33
CA ALA A 96 -4.62 22.22 -31.40
C ALA A 96 -5.16 23.37 -32.28
N PHE A 97 -4.50 24.53 -32.14
CA PHE A 97 -4.54 25.70 -33.02
C PHE A 97 -5.89 26.11 -33.63
N SER A 98 -6.52 27.11 -32.99
CA SER A 98 -7.33 28.09 -33.71
C SER A 98 -6.89 29.47 -33.26
N LYS A 99 -6.19 30.18 -34.16
CA LYS A 99 -5.92 31.62 -34.07
C LYS A 99 -7.25 32.36 -33.97
N ALA A 100 -7.65 32.73 -32.76
CA ALA A 100 -8.67 33.72 -32.51
C ALA A 100 -8.07 34.77 -31.56
N ARG A 101 -7.61 35.88 -32.15
CA ARG A 101 -7.15 37.07 -31.44
C ARG A 101 -8.28 37.60 -30.55
N GLY A 102 -7.96 37.82 -29.27
CA GLY A 102 -8.64 38.79 -28.41
C GLY A 102 -9.74 38.24 -27.51
N SER A 103 -9.38 37.48 -26.47
CA SER A 103 -10.15 37.43 -25.19
C SER A 103 -9.46 36.63 -24.05
N GLN A 104 -8.35 35.93 -24.26
CA GLN A 104 -7.78 34.99 -23.27
C GLN A 104 -6.87 35.61 -22.18
N SER A 105 -6.31 36.82 -22.36
CA SER A 105 -5.27 37.35 -21.45
C SER A 105 -5.73 37.60 -20.00
N GLY A 106 -7.04 37.74 -19.75
CA GLY A 106 -7.58 37.99 -18.42
C GLY A 106 -7.63 36.77 -17.50
N GLN A 107 -7.88 35.56 -18.03
CA GLN A 107 -7.96 34.35 -17.21
C GLN A 107 -6.59 33.73 -16.94
N ASP A 108 -5.66 33.83 -17.89
CA ASP A 108 -4.29 33.35 -17.75
C ASP A 108 -3.55 34.08 -16.62
N SER A 109 -3.81 35.39 -16.47
CA SER A 109 -3.28 36.18 -15.36
C SER A 109 -3.88 35.84 -14.00
N THR A 110 -5.12 35.30 -13.95
CA THR A 110 -5.84 35.14 -12.68
C THR A 110 -5.22 34.05 -11.80
N ARG A 111 -4.88 32.87 -12.35
CA ARG A 111 -4.29 31.76 -11.56
C ARG A 111 -2.89 32.07 -11.09
N TRP A 112 -2.04 32.54 -12.01
CA TRP A 112 -0.71 33.02 -11.69
C TRP A 112 -0.76 34.10 -10.61
N HIS A 113 -1.73 35.04 -10.67
CA HIS A 113 -1.92 36.05 -9.63
C HIS A 113 -2.28 35.44 -8.28
N VAL A 114 -3.11 34.38 -8.23
CA VAL A 114 -3.41 33.67 -6.98
C VAL A 114 -2.14 33.05 -6.38
N VAL A 115 -1.32 32.37 -7.19
CA VAL A 115 -0.06 31.77 -6.74
C VAL A 115 0.90 32.84 -6.24
N ARG A 116 1.12 33.92 -6.99
CA ARG A 116 1.95 35.05 -6.58
C ARG A 116 1.48 35.67 -5.26
N LYS A 117 0.17 35.87 -5.11
CA LYS A 117 -0.43 36.44 -3.90
C LYS A 117 -0.23 35.52 -2.69
N PHE A 118 -0.37 34.20 -2.88
CA PHE A 118 -0.08 33.21 -1.86
C PHE A 118 1.40 33.18 -1.46
N LEU A 119 2.32 33.19 -2.44
CA LEU A 119 3.76 33.25 -2.15
C LEU A 119 4.14 34.52 -1.38
N SER A 120 3.54 35.67 -1.73
CA SER A 120 3.72 36.91 -0.99
C SER A 120 3.18 36.82 0.45
N LEU A 121 2.00 36.21 0.66
CA LEU A 121 1.42 35.98 1.99
C LEU A 121 2.33 35.11 2.87
N ILE A 122 2.84 34.02 2.30
CA ILE A 122 3.68 33.05 3.00
C ILE A 122 5.07 33.65 3.29
N SER A 123 5.64 34.39 2.33
CA SER A 123 6.90 35.13 2.50
C SER A 123 6.79 36.22 3.57
N SER A 124 5.66 36.93 3.68
CA SER A 124 5.50 37.99 4.68
C SER A 124 5.44 37.46 6.12
N HIS A 125 5.23 36.14 6.29
CA HIS A 125 5.25 35.46 7.58
C HIS A 125 6.48 34.54 7.74
N ASN A 126 7.46 34.63 6.84
CA ASN A 126 8.68 33.81 6.84
C ASN A 126 8.40 32.30 6.88
N ILE A 127 7.35 31.84 6.20
CA ILE A 127 6.99 30.43 6.14
C ILE A 127 7.63 29.82 4.88
N PRO A 128 8.59 28.89 4.98
CA PRO A 128 9.19 28.27 3.80
C PRO A 128 8.25 27.23 3.21
N VAL A 129 7.96 27.35 1.91
CA VAL A 129 7.17 26.37 1.16
C VAL A 129 7.89 25.98 -0.12
N TYR A 130 7.66 24.76 -0.59
CA TYR A 130 8.20 24.28 -1.86
C TYR A 130 7.10 23.63 -2.71
N LEU A 131 7.23 23.71 -4.03
CA LEU A 131 6.26 23.20 -4.97
C LEU A 131 6.32 21.67 -5.02
N ILE A 132 5.16 21.03 -4.90
CA ILE A 132 5.00 19.57 -5.05
C ILE A 132 3.89 19.21 -6.04
N ASP A 133 3.39 20.19 -6.80
CA ASP A 133 2.32 19.97 -7.75
C ASP A 133 2.78 19.05 -8.89
N PRO A 134 2.22 17.84 -9.03
CA PRO A 134 2.78 16.85 -9.94
C PRO A 134 2.66 17.26 -11.41
N LEU A 135 1.64 18.06 -11.74
CA LEU A 135 1.43 18.54 -13.10
C LEU A 135 2.41 19.65 -13.45
N ILE A 136 2.73 20.55 -12.50
CA ILE A 136 3.76 21.58 -12.72
C ILE A 136 5.15 20.95 -12.74
N LEU A 137 5.46 20.11 -11.75
CA LEU A 137 6.76 19.44 -11.67
C LEU A 137 7.04 18.60 -12.93
N GLY A 138 6.04 17.90 -13.48
CA GLY A 138 6.22 17.14 -14.73
C GLY A 138 6.44 18.01 -15.98
N LEU A 139 6.05 19.29 -15.96
CA LEU A 139 6.41 20.26 -17.01
C LEU A 139 7.81 20.82 -16.76
N VAL A 140 8.08 21.25 -15.52
CA VAL A 140 9.38 21.78 -15.09
C VAL A 140 10.51 20.80 -15.33
N ASP A 141 10.29 19.50 -15.10
CA ASP A 141 11.27 18.43 -15.33
C ASP A 141 11.79 18.42 -16.78
N LYS A 142 10.89 18.65 -17.75
CA LYS A 142 11.25 18.71 -19.19
C LYS A 142 12.10 19.93 -19.54
N ASP A 143 11.90 21.01 -18.80
CA ASP A 143 12.50 22.32 -19.06
C ASP A 143 13.60 22.67 -18.03
N ILE A 144 13.99 21.73 -17.15
CA ILE A 144 14.76 22.04 -15.94
C ILE A 144 16.13 22.65 -16.24
N GLU A 145 16.81 22.19 -17.28
CA GLU A 145 18.10 22.73 -17.71
C GLU A 145 17.96 24.15 -18.27
N GLN A 146 16.87 24.43 -19.00
CA GLN A 146 16.56 25.77 -19.47
C GLN A 146 16.28 26.70 -18.28
N ILE A 147 15.45 26.27 -17.32
CA ILE A 147 15.12 27.02 -16.11
C ILE A 147 16.37 27.30 -15.26
N ARG A 148 17.33 26.36 -15.20
CA ARG A 148 18.62 26.54 -14.50
C ARG A 148 19.52 27.54 -15.20
N SER A 149 19.53 27.52 -16.54
CA SER A 149 20.40 28.38 -17.37
C SER A 149 19.83 29.78 -17.61
N SER A 150 18.51 29.96 -17.48
CA SER A 150 17.87 31.26 -17.67
C SER A 150 18.25 32.21 -16.55
N SER A 151 19.10 33.18 -16.85
CA SER A 151 19.34 34.36 -16.02
C SER A 151 18.07 35.20 -15.92
N ASP A 152 17.72 35.64 -14.70
CA ASP A 152 16.71 36.60 -14.18
C ASP A 152 16.01 37.65 -15.12
N GLY A 153 15.81 37.33 -16.40
CA GLY A 153 15.11 38.14 -17.38
C GLY A 153 13.62 37.76 -17.41
N PRO A 154 12.70 38.75 -17.54
CA PRO A 154 11.27 38.48 -17.54
C PRO A 154 10.88 37.56 -18.70
N SER A 155 10.16 36.47 -18.39
CA SER A 155 9.60 35.60 -19.42
C SER A 155 8.44 36.33 -20.13
N PRO A 156 8.43 36.46 -21.46
CA PRO A 156 7.39 37.21 -22.17
C PRO A 156 6.01 36.54 -22.09
N GLU A 157 5.94 35.24 -21.79
CA GLU A 157 4.69 34.51 -21.61
C GLU A 157 4.77 33.61 -20.37
N CYS A 158 3.69 33.57 -19.60
CA CYS A 158 3.53 32.57 -18.54
C CYS A 158 3.30 31.20 -19.18
N LYS A 159 4.02 30.18 -18.71
CA LYS A 159 3.99 28.81 -19.24
C LYS A 159 3.43 27.79 -18.25
N TYR A 160 3.62 27.96 -16.94
CA TYR A 160 3.34 26.91 -15.97
C TYR A 160 2.10 27.20 -15.10
N PHE A 161 2.06 28.34 -14.39
CA PHE A 161 1.01 28.64 -13.40
C PHE A 161 -0.29 29.20 -13.98
N CYS A 162 -0.27 29.70 -15.20
CA CYS A 162 -1.44 30.18 -15.95
C CYS A 162 -2.27 29.05 -16.57
N VAL A 163 -1.65 27.87 -16.77
CA VAL A 163 -2.32 26.71 -17.37
C VAL A 163 -3.59 26.37 -16.57
N PRO A 164 -4.75 26.20 -17.24
CA PRO A 164 -6.02 25.94 -16.56
C PRO A 164 -5.99 24.73 -15.63
N ARG A 165 -6.12 24.99 -14.34
CA ARG A 165 -6.18 23.97 -13.28
C ARG A 165 -6.93 24.49 -12.05
N ASP A 166 -7.49 23.58 -11.27
CA ASP A 166 -8.22 23.92 -10.04
C ASP A 166 -7.27 24.23 -8.88
N PHE A 167 -6.13 23.54 -8.82
CA PHE A 167 -5.19 23.58 -7.70
C PHE A 167 -3.76 23.86 -8.12
N THR A 168 -3.01 24.50 -7.23
CA THR A 168 -1.54 24.45 -7.20
C THR A 168 -1.11 23.93 -5.84
N THR A 169 -0.26 22.91 -5.81
CA THR A 169 0.10 22.20 -4.57
C THR A 169 1.50 22.55 -4.08
N PHE A 170 1.59 22.93 -2.80
CA PHE A 170 2.83 23.22 -2.09
C PHE A 170 2.97 22.32 -0.86
N ALA A 171 4.20 22.08 -0.45
CA ALA A 171 4.54 21.45 0.80
C ALA A 171 5.07 22.47 1.81
N LEU A 172 4.82 22.19 3.08
CA LEU A 172 5.41 22.87 4.22
C LEU A 172 5.96 21.83 5.19
N LEU A 173 7.14 22.06 5.74
CA LEU A 173 7.67 21.25 6.83
C LEU A 173 7.21 21.83 8.17
N ASP A 174 6.45 21.06 8.94
CA ASP A 174 5.80 21.52 10.19
C ASP A 174 6.76 22.24 11.15
N LYS A 175 7.97 21.69 11.35
CA LYS A 175 8.99 22.26 12.26
C LYS A 175 9.43 23.69 11.91
N THR A 176 9.20 24.12 10.68
CA THR A 176 9.58 25.45 10.18
C THR A 176 8.49 26.49 10.39
N TRP A 177 7.31 26.12 10.87
CA TRP A 177 6.20 27.03 11.09
C TRP A 177 5.61 26.94 12.50
N LYS A 178 5.64 28.07 13.21
CA LYS A 178 5.12 28.17 14.59
C LYS A 178 3.61 28.43 14.69
N HIS A 179 2.83 28.08 13.68
CA HIS A 179 1.35 28.13 13.68
C HIS A 179 0.76 29.47 14.14
N GLU A 180 1.10 30.54 13.43
CA GLU A 180 0.66 31.89 13.80
C GLU A 180 -0.77 32.20 13.32
N VAL A 181 -1.62 32.66 14.24
CA VAL A 181 -2.98 33.17 13.95
C VAL A 181 -2.96 34.35 12.96
N GLY A 182 -1.84 35.06 12.87
CA GLY A 182 -1.63 36.18 11.96
C GLY A 182 -1.76 35.82 10.48
N LEU A 183 -1.34 34.61 10.08
CA LEU A 183 -1.37 34.18 8.68
C LEU A 183 -2.79 34.22 8.11
N PHE A 184 -3.75 33.62 8.83
CA PHE A 184 -5.13 33.48 8.36
C PHE A 184 -5.83 34.82 8.27
N ARG A 185 -5.61 35.72 9.25
CA ARG A 185 -6.15 37.08 9.21
C ARG A 185 -5.59 37.87 8.02
N THR A 186 -4.29 37.72 7.73
CA THR A 186 -3.68 38.37 6.56
C THR A 186 -4.20 37.76 5.26
N ALA A 187 -4.39 36.44 5.20
CA ALA A 187 -4.98 35.75 4.06
C ALA A 187 -6.39 36.28 3.75
N GLU A 188 -7.25 36.42 4.76
CA GLU A 188 -8.60 36.98 4.63
C GLU A 188 -8.59 38.43 4.15
N LYS A 189 -7.70 39.27 4.69
CA LYS A 189 -7.49 40.65 4.21
C LYS A 189 -7.01 40.69 2.75
N MET A 190 -6.26 39.67 2.34
CA MET A 190 -5.85 39.44 0.95
C MET A 190 -6.96 38.77 0.11
N GLY A 191 -8.16 38.57 0.65
CA GLY A 191 -9.33 38.04 -0.05
C GLY A 191 -9.37 36.52 -0.18
N PHE A 192 -8.42 35.79 0.42
CA PHE A 192 -8.47 34.33 0.45
C PHE A 192 -9.56 33.86 1.40
N GLN A 193 -10.37 32.93 0.93
CA GLN A 193 -11.05 31.99 1.83
C GLN A 193 -10.06 30.90 2.19
N TRP A 194 -10.10 30.37 3.41
CA TRP A 194 -9.19 29.31 3.81
C TRP A 194 -9.90 28.20 4.59
N LEU A 195 -9.31 27.02 4.55
CA LEU A 195 -9.76 25.85 5.28
C LEU A 195 -8.55 25.16 5.92
N LYS A 196 -8.63 24.90 7.22
CA LYS A 196 -7.66 24.09 7.96
C LYS A 196 -8.22 22.70 8.19
N VAL A 197 -7.51 21.67 7.74
CA VAL A 197 -7.87 20.26 7.96
C VAL A 197 -6.98 19.68 9.05
N LEU A 198 -7.59 19.38 10.19
CA LEU A 198 -6.95 18.74 11.33
C LEU A 198 -7.36 17.28 11.41
N ASN A 199 -6.44 16.43 11.88
CA ASN A 199 -6.74 15.05 12.21
C ASN A 199 -5.84 14.60 13.36
N LYS A 200 -6.14 13.45 13.96
CA LYS A 200 -5.30 12.86 15.01
C LYS A 200 -3.87 12.68 14.53
N ASP A 201 -2.91 12.85 15.43
CA ASP A 201 -1.49 12.63 15.19
C ASP A 201 -1.12 11.15 15.43
N PRO A 202 -1.01 10.31 14.38
CA PRO A 202 -0.67 8.90 14.57
C PRO A 202 0.77 8.69 15.02
N ARG A 203 1.64 9.72 14.99
CA ARG A 203 3.03 9.61 15.45
C ARG A 203 3.14 9.53 16.97
N LEU A 204 2.10 9.99 17.66
CA LEU A 204 2.01 9.97 19.11
C LEU A 204 1.18 8.78 19.61
N ASP A 205 0.62 7.98 18.70
CA ASP A 205 -0.04 6.73 19.07
C ASP A 205 1.02 5.70 19.49
N GLY A 206 0.76 5.03 20.59
CA GLY A 206 1.59 3.97 21.12
C GLY A 206 0.79 2.90 21.85
N MET A 207 1.50 1.97 22.49
CA MET A 207 0.87 0.93 23.28
C MET A 207 0.20 1.48 24.54
N ASP A 208 0.80 2.49 25.16
CA ASP A 208 0.34 3.07 26.43
C ASP A 208 -0.74 4.13 26.23
N ASP A 209 -0.61 4.94 25.18
CA ASP A 209 -1.53 6.05 24.88
C ASP A 209 -1.96 6.06 23.41
N LEU A 210 -3.25 6.27 23.17
CA LEU A 210 -3.75 6.59 21.83
C LEU A 210 -4.01 8.09 21.83
N SER A 211 -3.20 8.82 21.09
CA SER A 211 -3.24 10.27 21.16
C SER A 211 -4.58 10.80 20.66
N GLY A 212 -5.17 11.69 21.46
CA GLY A 212 -6.30 12.53 21.04
C GLY A 212 -5.85 13.81 20.34
N THR A 213 -4.55 14.07 20.30
CA THR A 213 -3.99 15.34 19.80
C THR A 213 -4.24 15.46 18.31
N GLU A 214 -4.87 16.55 17.91
CA GLU A 214 -5.07 16.87 16.51
C GLU A 214 -3.98 17.80 15.99
N ILE A 215 -3.39 17.43 14.85
CA ILE A 215 -2.40 18.21 14.12
C ILE A 215 -2.95 18.65 12.76
N PRO A 216 -2.49 19.79 12.23
CA PRO A 216 -2.88 20.23 10.90
C PRO A 216 -2.19 19.41 9.82
N LEU A 217 -2.96 18.77 8.96
CA LEU A 217 -2.41 17.97 7.87
C LEU A 217 -2.44 18.70 6.53
N HIS A 218 -3.46 19.53 6.32
CA HIS A 218 -3.63 20.27 5.08
C HIS A 218 -4.25 21.63 5.34
N TYR A 219 -3.84 22.60 4.53
CA TYR A 219 -4.51 23.89 4.40
C TYR A 219 -4.93 24.09 2.95
N ILE A 220 -6.10 24.70 2.75
CA ILE A 220 -6.58 25.10 1.43
C ILE A 220 -6.80 26.60 1.46
N PHE A 221 -6.19 27.34 0.54
CA PHE A 221 -6.43 28.78 0.35
C PHE A 221 -7.08 28.99 -1.01
N LYS A 222 -8.33 29.45 -1.03
CA LYS A 222 -9.12 29.64 -2.24
C LYS A 222 -9.29 31.13 -2.53
N LEU A 223 -9.02 31.53 -3.77
CA LEU A 223 -9.26 32.87 -4.27
C LEU A 223 -9.84 32.79 -5.69
N ALA A 224 -11.00 33.40 -5.90
CA ALA A 224 -11.78 33.26 -7.13
C ALA A 224 -12.00 31.77 -7.51
N SER A 225 -11.55 31.36 -8.71
CA SER A 225 -11.72 30.01 -9.24
C SER A 225 -10.52 29.09 -9.02
N HIS A 226 -9.47 29.53 -8.33
CA HIS A 226 -8.25 28.75 -8.10
C HIS A 226 -7.98 28.58 -6.61
N ALA A 227 -7.40 27.43 -6.23
CA ALA A 227 -7.05 27.13 -4.85
C ALA A 227 -5.60 26.66 -4.71
N ILE A 228 -4.97 27.04 -3.61
CA ILE A 228 -3.68 26.51 -3.20
C ILE A 228 -3.92 25.39 -2.21
N HIS A 229 -3.34 24.22 -2.48
CA HIS A 229 -3.29 23.10 -1.53
C HIS A 229 -1.93 23.09 -0.86
N LEU A 230 -1.90 23.38 0.43
CA LEU A 230 -0.70 23.30 1.24
C LEU A 230 -0.72 22.00 2.06
N VAL A 231 0.22 21.10 1.79
CA VAL A 231 0.39 19.81 2.46
C VAL A 231 1.44 19.95 3.55
N VAL A 232 1.09 19.56 4.78
CA VAL A 232 2.03 19.60 5.90
C VAL A 232 2.77 18.28 6.00
N PHE A 233 4.09 18.35 5.92
CA PHE A 233 4.99 17.24 6.13
C PHE A 233 5.59 17.30 7.53
N TYR A 234 5.77 16.12 8.11
CA TYR A 234 6.28 15.89 9.45
C TYR A 234 7.49 14.96 9.38
N GLU A 235 8.53 15.27 10.12
CA GLU A 235 9.65 14.34 10.30
C GLU A 235 9.23 13.19 11.22
N ARG A 236 9.73 11.98 10.93
CA ARG A 236 9.57 10.78 11.76
C ARG A 236 10.91 10.14 12.08
N SER A 237 10.90 9.24 13.06
CA SER A 237 12.09 8.62 13.68
C SER A 237 13.00 7.92 12.65
N GLY A 238 12.43 7.28 11.63
CA GLY A 238 13.16 6.64 10.53
C GLY A 238 13.80 7.58 9.50
N ASN A 239 14.01 8.86 9.82
CA ASN A 239 14.60 9.90 8.96
C ASN A 239 13.89 10.15 7.61
N TYR A 240 12.56 10.09 7.61
CA TYR A 240 11.74 10.39 6.42
C TYR A 240 10.71 11.47 6.73
N LEU A 241 10.06 11.98 5.67
CA LEU A 241 8.94 12.90 5.77
C LEU A 241 7.62 12.15 5.60
N TRP A 242 6.66 12.45 6.46
CA TRP A 242 5.31 11.90 6.40
C TRP A 242 4.28 13.01 6.22
N HIS A 243 3.28 12.79 5.38
CA HIS A 243 2.06 13.59 5.38
C HIS A 243 0.85 12.71 5.67
N GLY A 244 -0.15 13.30 6.34
CA GLY A 244 -1.38 12.59 6.66
C GLY A 244 -2.41 12.60 5.52
N PRO A 245 -3.54 11.91 5.71
CA PRO A 245 -4.67 11.94 4.79
C PRO A 245 -5.58 13.15 5.04
N LEU A 246 -6.26 13.61 3.99
CA LEU A 246 -7.27 14.65 4.06
C LEU A 246 -8.63 14.02 4.36
N ARG A 247 -9.07 14.13 5.61
CA ARG A 247 -10.39 13.65 6.07
C ARG A 247 -11.21 14.83 6.58
N LEU A 248 -12.28 15.16 5.85
CA LEU A 248 -13.19 16.23 6.25
C LEU A 248 -14.11 15.77 7.38
N LYS A 249 -14.20 16.57 8.45
CA LYS A 249 -15.18 16.38 9.54
C LYS A 249 -16.59 16.63 9.02
N GLN A 250 -17.59 16.08 9.71
CA GLN A 250 -19.00 16.09 9.25
C GLN A 250 -19.55 17.50 9.02
N HIS A 251 -19.11 18.49 9.79
CA HIS A 251 -19.56 19.88 9.72
C HIS A 251 -18.83 20.73 8.66
N MET A 252 -17.78 20.20 8.01
CA MET A 252 -17.00 20.95 7.03
C MET A 252 -17.70 21.00 5.67
N ASP A 253 -17.59 22.14 4.97
CA ASP A 253 -18.16 22.30 3.64
C ASP A 253 -17.41 21.44 2.60
N ARG A 254 -18.07 20.37 2.15
CA ARG A 254 -17.55 19.46 1.13
C ARG A 254 -17.54 20.06 -0.28
N LYS A 255 -18.18 21.21 -0.49
CA LYS A 255 -18.21 21.95 -1.76
C LYS A 255 -17.22 23.11 -1.79
N PHE A 256 -16.44 23.32 -0.71
CA PHE A 256 -15.46 24.41 -0.62
C PHE A 256 -14.53 24.44 -1.84
N VAL A 257 -14.00 23.27 -2.21
CA VAL A 257 -13.21 23.01 -3.42
C VAL A 257 -13.52 21.60 -3.95
N PRO A 258 -13.17 21.25 -5.22
CA PRO A 258 -13.35 19.89 -5.72
C PRO A 258 -12.30 18.92 -5.15
N PHE A 259 -12.42 18.56 -3.86
CA PHE A 259 -11.44 17.74 -3.11
C PHE A 259 -11.00 16.44 -3.81
N ARG A 260 -11.87 15.83 -4.62
CA ARG A 260 -11.55 14.60 -5.38
C ARG A 260 -10.46 14.79 -6.43
N LYS A 261 -10.16 16.02 -6.83
CA LYS A 261 -9.11 16.35 -7.80
C LYS A 261 -7.76 16.68 -7.15
N LEU A 262 -7.66 16.68 -5.81
CA LEU A 262 -6.38 16.87 -5.12
C LEU A 262 -5.49 15.65 -5.34
N HIS A 263 -4.21 15.90 -5.62
CA HIS A 263 -3.21 14.84 -5.80
C HIS A 263 -2.74 14.26 -4.46
N PHE A 264 -2.83 15.03 -3.38
CA PHE A 264 -2.42 14.63 -2.03
C PHE A 264 -3.63 14.50 -1.10
N GLY A 265 -3.51 13.63 -0.09
CA GLY A 265 -4.51 13.47 0.98
C GLY A 265 -5.46 12.28 0.80
N ARG A 266 -5.42 11.54 -0.31
CA ARG A 266 -6.21 10.29 -0.44
C ARG A 266 -5.75 9.22 0.58
N TYR A 267 -4.44 9.07 0.70
CA TYR A 267 -3.76 8.22 1.68
C TYR A 267 -2.68 9.03 2.39
N PRO A 268 -2.24 8.64 3.61
CA PRO A 268 -0.98 9.11 4.15
C PRO A 268 0.17 8.68 3.24
N GLY A 269 1.26 9.45 3.24
CA GLY A 269 2.42 9.17 2.39
C GLY A 269 3.74 9.40 3.12
N ALA A 270 4.74 8.59 2.77
CA ALA A 270 6.11 8.70 3.26
C ALA A 270 7.09 8.95 2.11
N TYR A 271 8.00 9.89 2.32
CA TYR A 271 8.94 10.40 1.34
C TYR A 271 10.33 10.52 1.94
N GLU A 272 11.37 10.29 1.15
CA GLU A 272 12.71 10.73 1.47
C GLU A 272 12.74 12.25 1.62
N LYS A 273 13.70 12.77 2.40
CA LYS A 273 13.88 14.21 2.55
C LYS A 273 14.45 14.77 1.24
N PRO A 274 13.69 15.57 0.47
CA PRO A 274 14.19 16.06 -0.81
C PRO A 274 15.23 17.17 -0.59
N GLU A 275 16.32 17.13 -1.37
CA GLU A 275 17.11 18.33 -1.59
C GLU A 275 16.27 19.33 -2.40
N LEU A 276 16.26 20.60 -1.99
CA LEU A 276 15.48 21.65 -2.63
C LEU A 276 16.37 22.54 -3.50
N LEU A 277 15.84 22.93 -4.65
CA LEU A 277 16.44 23.87 -5.58
C LEU A 277 15.56 25.11 -5.69
N LEU A 278 16.15 26.30 -5.53
CA LEU A 278 15.47 27.57 -5.78
C LEU A 278 15.55 27.88 -7.29
N VAL A 279 14.40 28.08 -7.93
CA VAL A 279 14.28 28.39 -9.36
C VAL A 279 13.35 29.58 -9.58
N SER A 280 13.44 30.20 -10.76
CA SER A 280 12.48 31.20 -11.23
C SER A 280 11.56 30.57 -12.28
N ILE A 281 10.26 30.47 -11.98
CA ILE A 281 9.25 29.89 -12.88
C ILE A 281 8.13 30.92 -13.05
N ASP A 282 7.86 31.34 -14.29
CA ASP A 282 6.93 32.42 -14.62
C ASP A 282 7.18 33.68 -13.76
N ASP A 283 8.45 34.09 -13.64
CA ASP A 283 8.91 35.22 -12.83
C ASP A 283 8.62 35.11 -11.31
N LEU A 284 8.33 33.90 -10.82
CA LEU A 284 8.15 33.61 -9.40
C LEU A 284 9.33 32.79 -8.87
N LYS A 285 10.01 33.30 -7.85
CA LYS A 285 11.05 32.57 -7.11
C LYS A 285 10.40 31.51 -6.24
N ILE A 286 10.73 30.24 -6.48
CA ILE A 286 10.07 29.09 -5.85
C ILE A 286 11.06 27.96 -5.59
N GLN A 287 10.92 27.27 -4.46
CA GLN A 287 11.67 26.06 -4.18
C GLN A 287 10.97 24.84 -4.79
N ILE A 288 11.72 23.93 -5.38
CA ILE A 288 11.24 22.65 -5.94
C ILE A 288 12.16 21.50 -5.49
N PRO A 289 11.73 20.23 -5.52
CA PRO A 289 12.65 19.10 -5.42
C PRO A 289 13.74 19.18 -6.49
N LYS A 290 15.00 18.99 -6.11
CA LYS A 290 16.17 19.08 -7.01
C LYS A 290 16.08 18.12 -8.20
N ASN A 291 15.44 16.96 -7.99
CA ASN A 291 15.11 15.98 -9.00
C ASN A 291 13.58 15.77 -9.06
N PRO A 292 12.86 16.52 -9.91
CA PRO A 292 11.42 16.43 -10.02
C PRO A 292 10.93 15.04 -10.45
N SER A 293 11.54 14.42 -11.47
CA SER A 293 11.18 13.06 -11.91
C SER A 293 11.26 12.02 -10.78
N SER A 294 12.33 12.01 -9.99
CA SER A 294 12.47 11.10 -8.84
C SER A 294 11.40 11.35 -7.76
N PHE A 295 11.07 12.61 -7.46
CA PHE A 295 9.97 12.93 -6.53
C PHE A 295 8.62 12.45 -7.05
N LEU A 296 8.36 12.60 -8.36
CA LEU A 296 7.11 12.14 -8.98
C LEU A 296 7.00 10.61 -8.97
N GLU A 297 8.10 9.90 -9.21
CA GLU A 297 8.15 8.43 -9.09
C GLU A 297 7.89 7.98 -7.65
N GLU A 298 8.55 8.62 -6.68
CA GLU A 298 8.33 8.35 -5.25
C GLU A 298 6.88 8.60 -4.85
N MET A 299 6.25 9.68 -5.34
CA MET A 299 4.85 10.00 -5.07
C MET A 299 3.91 8.82 -5.39
N THR A 300 4.18 8.08 -6.48
CA THR A 300 3.35 6.93 -6.89
C THR A 300 3.48 5.72 -5.97
N HIS A 301 4.59 5.62 -5.23
CA HIS A 301 4.90 4.54 -4.29
C HIS A 301 4.88 5.00 -2.82
N SER A 302 4.43 6.23 -2.55
CA SER A 302 4.54 6.87 -1.24
C SER A 302 3.57 6.34 -0.20
N ARG A 303 2.55 5.56 -0.58
CA ARG A 303 1.44 5.17 0.30
C ARG A 303 1.95 4.56 1.60
N PHE A 304 1.49 5.13 2.71
CA PHE A 304 1.93 4.76 4.05
C PHE A 304 0.79 4.11 4.86
N LEU A 305 1.11 3.04 5.59
CA LEU A 305 0.25 2.36 6.54
C LEU A 305 0.76 2.60 7.96
N GLU A 306 -0.12 3.08 8.84
CA GLU A 306 0.19 3.16 10.26
C GLU A 306 0.09 1.79 10.91
N CYS A 307 0.83 1.60 12.00
CA CYS A 307 0.56 0.47 12.86
C CYS A 307 -0.83 0.57 13.50
N ARG A 308 -1.45 -0.59 13.74
CA ARG A 308 -2.80 -0.69 14.26
C ARG A 308 -2.81 -0.73 15.79
N TYR A 309 -2.31 0.35 16.42
CA TYR A 309 -2.14 0.40 17.88
C TYR A 309 -3.42 0.10 18.66
N ARG A 310 -4.58 0.57 18.17
CA ARG A 310 -5.86 0.27 18.82
C ARG A 310 -6.14 -1.23 18.86
N GLU A 311 -5.94 -1.93 17.74
CA GLU A 311 -6.16 -3.37 17.66
C GLU A 311 -5.05 -4.17 18.34
N ALA A 312 -3.81 -3.71 18.30
CA ALA A 312 -2.70 -4.29 19.07
C ALA A 312 -2.99 -4.23 20.58
N ARG A 313 -3.50 -3.11 21.10
CA ARG A 313 -3.92 -3.00 22.50
C ARG A 313 -5.04 -3.99 22.84
N ALA A 314 -6.05 -4.13 21.99
CA ALA A 314 -7.10 -5.12 22.18
C ALA A 314 -6.57 -6.56 22.15
N PHE A 315 -5.57 -6.84 21.31
CA PHE A 315 -4.87 -8.12 21.27
C PHE A 315 -4.14 -8.39 22.60
N PHE A 316 -3.37 -7.44 23.13
CA PHE A 316 -2.63 -7.64 24.39
C PHE A 316 -3.53 -7.71 25.64
N GLN A 317 -4.77 -7.19 25.58
CA GLN A 317 -5.75 -7.43 26.63
C GLN A 317 -6.18 -8.90 26.74
N LEU A 318 -6.18 -9.61 25.61
CA LEU A 318 -6.54 -11.04 25.56
C LEU A 318 -5.32 -11.95 25.69
N TYR A 319 -4.18 -11.49 25.16
CA TYR A 319 -2.92 -12.24 25.13
C TYR A 319 -1.80 -11.34 25.69
N PRO A 320 -1.61 -11.33 27.03
CA PRO A 320 -0.62 -10.47 27.68
C PRO A 320 0.77 -10.62 27.07
N ASP A 321 1.50 -9.50 27.00
CA ASP A 321 2.81 -9.51 26.38
C ASP A 321 3.83 -10.36 27.16
N ASP A 322 4.74 -10.99 26.44
CA ASP A 322 5.87 -11.69 27.04
C ASP A 322 6.99 -10.68 27.34
N ALA A 323 7.09 -10.32 28.62
CA ALA A 323 8.10 -9.41 29.16
C ALA A 323 9.26 -10.16 29.84
N SER A 324 9.44 -11.46 29.56
CA SER A 324 10.63 -12.19 30.02
C SER A 324 11.90 -11.58 29.47
N VAL A 325 13.03 -11.80 30.16
CA VAL A 325 14.35 -11.31 29.74
C VAL A 325 14.68 -11.81 28.34
N ASP A 326 14.43 -13.09 28.06
CA ASP A 326 14.66 -13.71 26.75
C ASP A 326 13.83 -13.05 25.64
N ALA A 327 12.55 -12.74 25.92
CA ALA A 327 11.69 -12.06 24.96
C ALA A 327 12.15 -10.63 24.66
N VAL A 328 12.55 -9.87 25.69
CA VAL A 328 13.05 -8.50 25.54
C VAL A 328 14.37 -8.50 24.76
N GLU A 329 15.27 -9.41 25.08
CA GLU A 329 16.56 -9.51 24.43
C GLU A 329 16.43 -10.00 22.97
N PHE A 330 15.54 -10.96 22.70
CA PHE A 330 15.21 -11.36 21.34
C PHE A 330 14.69 -10.18 20.50
N ARG A 331 13.75 -9.38 21.04
CA ARG A 331 13.21 -8.20 20.33
C ARG A 331 14.29 -7.18 20.02
N LYS A 332 15.20 -6.94 20.96
CA LYS A 332 16.34 -6.03 20.78
C LYS A 332 17.23 -6.52 19.63
N ARG A 333 17.56 -7.81 19.60
CA ARG A 333 18.38 -8.43 18.53
C ARG A 333 17.67 -8.41 17.18
N ALA A 334 16.40 -8.79 17.14
CA ALA A 334 15.58 -8.74 15.94
C ALA A 334 15.49 -7.32 15.37
N LYS A 335 15.35 -6.30 16.23
CA LYS A 335 15.42 -4.89 15.83
C LYS A 335 16.77 -4.54 15.20
N SER A 336 17.89 -4.84 15.88
CA SER A 336 19.23 -4.58 15.34
C SER A 336 19.47 -5.28 14.01
N LEU A 337 19.07 -6.56 13.91
CA LEU A 337 19.19 -7.36 12.70
C LEU A 337 18.36 -6.78 11.53
N LEU A 338 17.13 -6.37 11.80
CA LEU A 338 16.27 -5.73 10.79
C LEU A 338 16.86 -4.40 10.30
N HIS A 339 17.39 -3.57 11.19
CA HIS A 339 18.07 -2.31 10.82
C HIS A 339 19.28 -2.56 9.93
N LEU A 340 20.14 -3.53 10.28
CA LEU A 340 21.31 -3.91 9.49
C LEU A 340 20.92 -4.47 8.12
N ALA A 341 19.90 -5.33 8.07
CA ALA A 341 19.39 -5.89 6.82
C ALA A 341 18.81 -4.81 5.91
N ALA A 342 18.04 -3.88 6.47
CA ALA A 342 17.48 -2.76 5.73
C ALA A 342 18.57 -1.84 5.17
N LEU A 343 19.57 -1.48 5.97
CA LEU A 343 20.71 -0.69 5.51
C LEU A 343 21.43 -1.39 4.36
N THR A 344 21.68 -2.70 4.49
CA THR A 344 22.38 -3.50 3.48
C THR A 344 21.61 -3.56 2.16
N LEU A 345 20.31 -3.86 2.21
CA LEU A 345 19.45 -3.94 1.01
C LEU A 345 19.21 -2.56 0.37
N ASN A 346 19.05 -1.51 1.16
CA ASN A 346 18.90 -0.13 0.67
C ASN A 346 20.16 0.34 -0.07
N ASN A 347 21.36 0.05 0.46
CA ASN A 347 22.62 0.36 -0.22
C ASN A 347 22.78 -0.37 -1.56
N LEU A 348 22.17 -1.55 -1.69
CA LEU A 348 22.10 -2.28 -2.96
C LEU A 348 20.97 -1.78 -3.86
N GLY A 349 20.09 -0.90 -3.41
CA GLY A 349 18.88 -0.50 -4.12
C GLY A 349 17.96 -1.69 -4.40
N VAL A 350 17.86 -2.64 -3.46
CA VAL A 350 16.95 -3.80 -3.56
C VAL A 350 15.69 -3.51 -2.75
N LYS A 351 14.53 -3.60 -3.41
CA LYS A 351 13.25 -3.41 -2.74
C LYS A 351 12.86 -4.67 -1.97
N PHE A 352 12.54 -4.49 -0.69
CA PHE A 352 12.16 -5.58 0.21
C PHE A 352 11.03 -5.15 1.14
N TRP A 353 10.35 -6.11 1.76
CA TRP A 353 9.27 -5.89 2.74
C TRP A 353 9.37 -6.84 3.93
N LEU A 354 8.68 -6.51 5.03
CA LEU A 354 8.50 -7.42 6.16
C LEU A 354 7.64 -8.61 5.73
N SER A 355 8.15 -9.82 5.86
CA SER A 355 7.47 -11.06 5.49
C SER A 355 7.07 -11.89 6.72
N SER A 356 6.35 -12.99 6.49
CA SER A 356 6.05 -14.05 7.46
C SER A 356 5.78 -13.57 8.89
N GLY A 357 6.55 -14.02 9.89
CA GLY A 357 6.31 -13.74 11.31
C GLY A 357 6.57 -12.28 11.65
N THR A 358 7.50 -11.66 10.94
CA THR A 358 7.84 -10.24 11.12
C THR A 358 6.70 -9.32 10.66
N CYS A 359 6.08 -9.62 9.52
CA CYS A 359 4.89 -8.91 9.02
C CYS A 359 3.69 -9.09 9.95
N LEU A 360 3.45 -10.32 10.43
CA LEU A 360 2.38 -10.60 11.38
C LEU A 360 2.58 -9.85 12.69
N GLY A 361 3.81 -9.78 13.20
CA GLY A 361 4.15 -9.02 14.40
C GLY A 361 3.79 -7.55 14.28
N TRP A 362 4.22 -6.91 13.19
CA TRP A 362 3.84 -5.54 12.86
C TRP A 362 2.31 -5.40 12.79
N TYR A 363 1.63 -6.22 11.99
CA TYR A 363 0.20 -6.04 11.69
C TYR A 363 -0.73 -6.36 12.87
N ARG A 364 -0.40 -7.36 13.69
CA ARG A 364 -1.23 -7.87 14.80
C ARG A 364 -0.99 -7.11 16.09
N GLN A 365 0.26 -6.82 16.41
CA GLN A 365 0.67 -6.44 17.76
C GLN A 365 1.66 -5.27 17.81
N CYS A 366 1.92 -4.60 16.67
CA CYS A 366 2.83 -3.45 16.58
C CYS A 366 4.22 -3.69 17.19
N ASN A 367 4.67 -4.94 17.22
CA ASN A 367 5.92 -5.35 17.84
C ASN A 367 6.40 -6.70 17.26
N VAL A 368 7.66 -7.03 17.47
CA VAL A 368 8.21 -8.34 17.13
C VAL A 368 7.56 -9.43 17.99
N ILE A 369 7.18 -10.54 17.36
CA ILE A 369 6.61 -11.72 18.03
C ILE A 369 7.75 -12.40 18.80
N PRO A 370 7.70 -12.47 20.13
CA PRO A 370 8.88 -12.82 20.95
C PRO A 370 9.33 -14.28 20.81
N TYR A 371 8.47 -15.14 20.25
CA TYR A 371 8.74 -16.58 20.04
C TYR A 371 8.93 -16.96 18.56
N SER A 372 9.09 -15.98 17.64
CA SER A 372 9.33 -16.24 16.22
C SER A 372 10.73 -16.79 15.93
N LYS A 373 11.74 -16.44 16.75
CA LYS A 373 13.17 -16.85 16.66
C LYS A 373 13.95 -16.28 15.47
N ASP A 374 13.29 -15.68 14.49
CA ASP A 374 13.90 -15.13 13.28
C ASP A 374 13.32 -13.75 12.90
N VAL A 375 13.97 -13.13 11.91
CA VAL A 375 13.49 -11.96 11.18
C VAL A 375 13.28 -12.39 9.73
N ASP A 376 12.10 -12.11 9.18
CA ASP A 376 11.68 -12.55 7.85
C ASP A 376 11.51 -11.35 6.92
N LEU A 377 12.20 -11.38 5.78
CA LEU A 377 12.05 -10.42 4.70
C LEU A 377 11.59 -11.10 3.42
N GLY A 378 10.84 -10.36 2.61
CA GLY A 378 10.45 -10.75 1.27
C GLY A 378 11.13 -9.87 0.22
N ILE A 379 11.54 -10.47 -0.89
CA ILE A 379 12.08 -9.78 -2.07
C ILE A 379 11.40 -10.38 -3.31
N PHE A 380 10.98 -9.55 -4.27
CA PHE A 380 10.52 -10.09 -5.54
C PHE A 380 11.71 -10.64 -6.31
N ILE A 381 11.58 -11.81 -6.91
CA ILE A 381 12.70 -12.46 -7.60
C ILE A 381 13.28 -11.60 -8.75
N ARG A 382 12.44 -10.78 -9.40
CA ARG A 382 12.88 -9.79 -10.41
C ARG A 382 13.86 -8.74 -9.87
N ASP A 383 13.86 -8.52 -8.55
CA ASP A 383 14.72 -7.58 -7.85
C ASP A 383 15.96 -8.27 -7.23
N TYR A 384 16.14 -9.58 -7.46
CA TYR A 384 17.32 -10.32 -7.02
C TYR A 384 18.61 -9.73 -7.62
N LYS A 385 19.64 -9.62 -6.79
CA LYS A 385 20.99 -9.26 -7.19
C LYS A 385 21.97 -10.27 -6.62
N ALA A 386 22.93 -10.73 -7.43
CA ALA A 386 23.99 -11.62 -6.98
C ALA A 386 24.80 -11.04 -5.82
N ASP A 387 24.88 -9.70 -5.73
CA ASP A 387 25.58 -8.96 -4.68
C ASP A 387 24.93 -9.04 -3.28
N ILE A 388 23.71 -9.57 -3.16
CA ILE A 388 23.02 -9.70 -1.87
C ILE A 388 23.87 -10.49 -0.88
N ILE A 389 24.33 -11.69 -1.26
CA ILE A 389 25.13 -12.56 -0.39
C ILE A 389 26.43 -11.88 0.07
N PRO A 390 27.31 -11.41 -0.83
CA PRO A 390 28.55 -10.78 -0.40
C PRO A 390 28.33 -9.48 0.39
N ALA A 391 27.26 -8.73 0.13
CA ALA A 391 26.93 -7.53 0.90
C ALA A 391 26.57 -7.87 2.36
N PHE A 392 25.74 -8.90 2.57
CA PHE A 392 25.40 -9.37 3.91
C PHE A 392 26.62 -9.95 4.64
N GLN A 393 27.44 -10.75 3.96
CA GLN A 393 28.70 -11.26 4.54
C GLN A 393 29.62 -10.12 4.96
N LYS A 394 29.78 -9.09 4.11
CA LYS A 394 30.58 -7.89 4.43
C LYS A 394 29.98 -7.08 5.59
N ALA A 395 28.66 -7.09 5.74
CA ALA A 395 27.95 -6.45 6.84
C ALA A 395 28.05 -7.24 8.16
N GLY A 396 28.75 -8.38 8.19
CA GLY A 396 28.93 -9.21 9.39
C GLY A 396 27.84 -10.27 9.58
N LEU A 397 27.03 -10.54 8.54
CA LEU A 397 25.99 -11.55 8.54
C LEU A 397 26.40 -12.70 7.59
N PRO A 398 27.11 -13.74 8.07
CA PRO A 398 27.51 -14.84 7.22
C PRO A 398 26.29 -15.62 6.72
N LEU A 399 26.39 -16.11 5.48
CA LEU A 399 25.39 -16.99 4.90
C LEU A 399 25.32 -18.30 5.72
N LYS A 400 24.12 -18.68 6.15
CA LYS A 400 23.84 -19.91 6.89
C LYS A 400 23.25 -20.97 5.97
N HIS A 401 22.26 -20.58 5.16
CA HIS A 401 21.64 -21.46 4.17
C HIS A 401 21.42 -20.74 2.85
N LYS A 402 21.56 -21.47 1.75
CA LYS A 402 21.03 -21.10 0.45
C LYS A 402 20.27 -22.29 -0.12
N PHE A 403 18.98 -22.12 -0.30
CA PHE A 403 18.11 -23.16 -0.86
C PHE A 403 17.51 -22.72 -2.19
N GLY A 404 17.31 -23.67 -3.10
CA GLY A 404 16.67 -23.45 -4.40
C GLY A 404 17.54 -22.72 -5.42
N LYS A 405 16.91 -22.32 -6.53
CA LYS A 405 17.51 -21.62 -7.68
C LYS A 405 16.81 -20.28 -7.87
N VAL A 406 17.45 -19.34 -8.57
CA VAL A 406 16.84 -18.02 -8.86
C VAL A 406 15.48 -18.19 -9.51
N GLU A 407 15.36 -19.10 -10.45
CA GLU A 407 14.13 -19.43 -11.16
C GLU A 407 13.12 -20.27 -10.36
N ASP A 408 13.50 -20.83 -9.20
CA ASP A 408 12.66 -21.77 -8.47
C ASP A 408 13.01 -21.89 -6.97
N SER A 409 12.11 -21.40 -6.12
CA SER A 409 12.11 -21.62 -4.68
C SER A 409 13.36 -21.11 -3.95
N LEU A 410 13.95 -19.99 -4.38
CA LEU A 410 15.12 -19.38 -3.73
C LEU A 410 14.80 -18.90 -2.30
N GLU A 411 15.66 -19.27 -1.36
CA GLU A 411 15.68 -18.80 0.03
C GLU A 411 17.14 -18.56 0.45
N LEU A 412 17.38 -17.43 1.12
CA LEU A 412 18.67 -17.11 1.71
C LEU A 412 18.50 -16.89 3.21
N SER A 413 19.23 -17.64 4.03
CA SER A 413 19.30 -17.44 5.47
C SER A 413 20.67 -16.92 5.87
N PHE A 414 20.72 -15.90 6.72
CA PHE A 414 21.94 -15.36 7.28
C PHE A 414 21.95 -15.50 8.80
N GLN A 415 23.13 -15.78 9.35
CA GLN A 415 23.33 -15.92 10.80
C GLN A 415 23.52 -14.54 11.44
N GLY A 416 22.60 -14.13 12.30
CA GLY A 416 22.76 -12.98 13.19
C GLY A 416 23.36 -13.37 14.54
N GLU A 417 23.39 -12.42 15.47
CA GLU A 417 23.89 -12.63 16.84
C GLU A 417 23.02 -13.64 17.62
N ASP A 418 23.66 -14.45 18.47
CA ASP A 418 23.02 -15.38 19.41
C ASP A 418 21.89 -16.24 18.80
N ASP A 419 22.15 -16.80 17.63
CA ASP A 419 21.27 -17.68 16.86
C ASP A 419 19.99 -17.04 16.31
N VAL A 420 19.83 -15.71 16.38
CA VAL A 420 18.74 -15.02 15.67
C VAL A 420 19.05 -14.98 14.18
N LYS A 421 18.21 -15.62 13.38
CA LYS A 421 18.40 -15.79 11.94
C LYS A 421 17.66 -14.69 11.16
N LEU A 422 18.25 -14.24 10.06
CA LEU A 422 17.57 -13.47 9.03
C LEU A 422 17.21 -14.41 7.88
N ASP A 423 15.93 -14.55 7.57
CA ASP A 423 15.44 -15.27 6.40
C ASP A 423 14.95 -14.30 5.33
N ILE A 424 15.43 -14.50 4.10
CA ILE A 424 14.99 -13.77 2.92
C ILE A 424 14.32 -14.77 1.98
N PHE A 425 13.00 -14.64 1.85
CA PHE A 425 12.19 -15.42 0.92
C PHE A 425 12.03 -14.65 -0.40
N PHE A 426 12.24 -15.35 -1.52
CA PHE A 426 12.01 -14.76 -2.83
C PHE A 426 10.62 -15.09 -3.37
N PHE A 427 9.94 -14.07 -3.86
CA PHE A 427 8.56 -14.16 -4.34
C PHE A 427 8.51 -14.03 -5.87
N TYR A 428 7.74 -14.94 -6.46
CA TYR A 428 7.52 -15.11 -7.89
C TYR A 428 6.11 -14.67 -8.21
N GLU A 429 5.98 -13.87 -9.26
CA GLU A 429 4.69 -13.31 -9.67
C GLU A 429 4.14 -14.10 -10.86
N GLU A 430 2.93 -14.64 -10.71
CA GLU A 430 2.17 -15.36 -11.75
C GLU A 430 0.95 -14.52 -12.17
N ASP A 431 0.13 -14.94 -13.12
CA ASP A 431 -0.99 -14.11 -13.59
C ASP A 431 -2.01 -13.73 -12.49
N ASP A 432 -2.40 -14.69 -11.65
CA ASP A 432 -3.47 -14.56 -10.66
C ASP A 432 -2.99 -14.54 -9.21
N HIS A 433 -1.74 -14.91 -8.95
CA HIS A 433 -1.19 -15.03 -7.59
C HIS A 433 0.30 -14.63 -7.52
N ILE A 434 0.80 -14.60 -6.29
CA ILE A 434 2.23 -14.50 -5.98
C ILE A 434 2.58 -15.73 -5.14
N TRP A 435 3.79 -16.24 -5.26
CA TRP A 435 4.22 -17.34 -4.41
C TRP A 435 5.67 -17.23 -3.96
N ASN A 436 6.01 -17.83 -2.83
CA ASN A 436 7.40 -18.12 -2.46
C ASN A 436 7.59 -19.62 -2.23
N GLY A 437 8.83 -20.09 -2.36
CA GLY A 437 9.16 -21.50 -2.17
C GLY A 437 9.72 -21.78 -0.77
N GLY A 438 9.83 -23.07 -0.44
CA GLY A 438 10.56 -23.57 0.72
C GLY A 438 11.13 -24.96 0.42
N THR A 439 12.33 -25.26 0.95
CA THR A 439 13.02 -26.53 0.70
C THR A 439 13.33 -27.24 2.02
N GLN A 440 12.96 -28.53 2.11
CA GLN A 440 13.34 -29.38 3.22
C GLN A 440 14.67 -30.08 2.93
N ALA A 441 15.75 -29.57 3.54
CA ALA A 441 17.11 -30.04 3.30
C ALA A 441 17.29 -31.57 3.40
N LYS A 442 16.69 -32.22 4.40
CA LYS A 442 16.88 -33.66 4.64
C LYS A 442 16.25 -34.58 3.57
N SER A 443 15.27 -34.11 2.82
CA SER A 443 14.50 -34.95 1.89
C SER A 443 14.44 -34.39 0.47
N GLY A 444 14.96 -33.18 0.25
CA GLY A 444 14.83 -32.44 -1.01
C GLY A 444 13.39 -32.01 -1.32
N LYS A 445 12.41 -32.24 -0.43
CA LYS A 445 11.01 -31.87 -0.68
C LYS A 445 10.86 -30.36 -0.78
N LYS A 446 10.09 -29.93 -1.78
CA LYS A 446 9.75 -28.53 -2.05
C LYS A 446 8.34 -28.21 -1.60
N PHE A 447 8.14 -26.97 -1.21
CA PHE A 447 6.86 -26.41 -0.83
C PHE A 447 6.65 -25.06 -1.54
N LYS A 448 5.40 -24.72 -1.79
CA LYS A 448 4.97 -23.48 -2.43
C LYS A 448 3.90 -22.81 -1.56
N TYR A 449 4.09 -21.54 -1.24
CA TYR A 449 3.14 -20.74 -0.46
C TYR A 449 2.42 -19.79 -1.40
N LEU A 450 1.10 -19.90 -1.51
CA LEU A 450 0.33 -19.07 -2.44
C LEU A 450 -0.24 -17.83 -1.75
N PHE A 451 -0.09 -16.67 -2.37
CA PHE A 451 -0.62 -15.40 -1.89
C PHE A 451 -1.47 -14.74 -2.97
N PRO A 452 -2.57 -14.07 -2.59
CA PRO A 452 -3.23 -13.15 -3.51
C PRO A 452 -2.26 -12.03 -3.92
N LYS A 453 -2.52 -11.41 -5.07
CA LYS A 453 -1.76 -10.25 -5.54
C LYS A 453 -1.74 -9.15 -4.48
N PHE A 454 -0.56 -8.59 -4.24
CA PHE A 454 -0.38 -7.43 -3.37
C PHE A 454 0.60 -6.43 -3.99
N THR A 455 0.45 -5.19 -3.57
CA THR A 455 1.38 -4.09 -3.82
C THR A 455 2.16 -3.78 -2.54
N LEU A 456 3.17 -2.91 -2.62
CA LEU A 456 3.98 -2.54 -1.46
C LEU A 456 3.64 -1.13 -0.97
N CYS A 457 3.49 -1.01 0.34
CA CYS A 457 3.25 0.24 1.05
C CYS A 457 4.37 0.47 2.06
N TRP A 458 4.72 1.72 2.31
CA TRP A 458 5.60 2.07 3.42
C TRP A 458 4.89 1.91 4.77
N THR A 459 5.66 1.57 5.79
CA THR A 459 5.27 1.65 7.20
C THR A 459 6.49 2.08 8.03
N GLU A 460 6.24 2.41 9.29
CA GLU A 460 7.27 2.40 10.33
C GLU A 460 7.13 1.11 11.15
N PHE A 461 8.24 0.45 11.41
CA PHE A 461 8.32 -0.67 12.35
C PHE A 461 9.65 -0.61 13.08
N VAL A 462 9.63 -0.68 14.42
CA VAL A 462 10.82 -0.56 15.27
C VAL A 462 11.75 0.59 14.87
N GLU A 463 11.18 1.77 14.63
CA GLU A 463 11.84 3.03 14.21
C GLU A 463 12.49 2.99 12.81
N LEU A 464 12.14 2.00 11.98
CA LEU A 464 12.62 1.84 10.62
C LEU A 464 11.50 2.10 9.61
N LYS A 465 11.77 2.91 8.58
CA LYS A 465 10.92 3.00 7.37
C LYS A 465 11.16 1.76 6.52
N VAL A 466 10.13 0.94 6.32
CA VAL A 466 10.21 -0.34 5.61
C VAL A 466 8.92 -0.63 4.85
N HIS A 467 8.95 -1.49 3.84
CA HIS A 467 7.73 -1.89 3.14
C HIS A 467 7.00 -3.03 3.84
N VAL A 468 5.70 -3.10 3.57
CA VAL A 468 4.78 -4.19 3.86
C VAL A 468 3.85 -4.39 2.66
N PRO A 469 3.20 -5.56 2.52
CA PRO A 469 2.10 -5.71 1.57
C PRO A 469 0.99 -4.70 1.90
N CYS A 470 0.58 -3.87 0.94
CA CYS A 470 -0.53 -2.92 1.10
C CYS A 470 -1.83 -3.65 1.47
N GLU A 471 -2.03 -4.80 0.86
CA GLU A 471 -3.10 -5.77 1.09
C GLU A 471 -2.81 -6.66 2.32
N THR A 472 -2.32 -6.06 3.42
CA THR A 472 -1.71 -6.82 4.54
C THR A 472 -2.65 -7.87 5.12
N LEU A 473 -3.94 -7.56 5.29
CA LEU A 473 -4.89 -8.53 5.83
C LEU A 473 -4.96 -9.80 4.98
N GLN A 474 -5.04 -9.63 3.66
CA GLN A 474 -5.17 -10.74 2.72
C GLN A 474 -3.86 -11.55 2.66
N TYR A 475 -2.71 -10.87 2.73
CA TYR A 475 -1.40 -11.51 2.85
C TYR A 475 -1.29 -12.36 4.13
N VAL A 476 -1.66 -11.78 5.28
CA VAL A 476 -1.62 -12.45 6.59
C VAL A 476 -2.62 -13.60 6.66
N GLU A 477 -3.87 -13.40 6.22
CA GLU A 477 -4.91 -14.44 6.22
C GLU A 477 -4.56 -15.60 5.29
N ALA A 478 -3.92 -15.34 4.14
CA ALA A 478 -3.44 -16.41 3.29
C ALA A 478 -2.43 -17.30 4.03
N ASN A 479 -1.47 -16.70 4.73
CA ASN A 479 -0.41 -17.45 5.39
C ASN A 479 -0.85 -18.13 6.69
N TYR A 480 -1.61 -17.43 7.53
CA TYR A 480 -1.96 -17.87 8.89
C TYR A 480 -3.40 -18.35 9.06
N GLY A 481 -4.23 -18.24 8.02
CA GLY A 481 -5.64 -18.63 8.06
C GLY A 481 -6.55 -17.60 8.76
N PRO A 482 -7.85 -17.89 8.89
CA PRO A 482 -8.83 -16.96 9.44
C PRO A 482 -8.59 -16.63 10.93
N ASP A 483 -7.91 -17.51 11.65
CA ASP A 483 -7.60 -17.38 13.08
C ASP A 483 -6.22 -16.73 13.34
N TRP A 484 -5.64 -16.03 12.36
CA TRP A 484 -4.32 -15.38 12.45
C TRP A 484 -4.10 -14.47 13.68
N LYS A 485 -5.19 -13.96 14.27
CA LYS A 485 -5.16 -13.16 15.50
C LYS A 485 -4.81 -13.98 16.74
N VAL A 486 -5.04 -15.29 16.72
CA VAL A 486 -4.75 -16.17 17.85
C VAL A 486 -3.26 -16.52 17.86
N PRO A 487 -2.54 -16.30 18.97
CA PRO A 487 -1.13 -16.70 19.09
C PRO A 487 -0.94 -18.22 18.92
N VAL A 488 -0.03 -18.61 18.04
CA VAL A 488 0.39 -20.00 17.87
C VAL A 488 1.90 -20.08 18.15
N LYS A 489 2.28 -20.79 19.21
CA LYS A 489 3.69 -20.90 19.66
C LYS A 489 4.43 -22.11 19.07
N MET A 490 3.70 -23.11 18.60
CA MET A 490 4.26 -24.27 17.90
C MET A 490 3.88 -24.14 16.44
N TRP A 491 4.87 -23.85 15.59
CA TRP A 491 4.67 -23.61 14.17
C TRP A 491 5.56 -24.55 13.36
N ASP A 492 4.96 -25.29 12.44
CA ASP A 492 5.69 -26.10 11.46
C ASP A 492 5.51 -25.48 10.08
N TRP A 493 6.56 -24.85 9.56
CA TRP A 493 6.54 -24.05 8.34
C TRP A 493 5.98 -24.79 7.11
N LYS A 494 6.08 -26.13 7.06
CA LYS A 494 5.59 -26.96 5.95
C LYS A 494 4.16 -27.47 6.11
N SER A 495 3.51 -27.30 7.27
CA SER A 495 2.19 -27.89 7.55
C SER A 495 1.21 -26.97 8.28
N SER A 496 1.70 -25.99 9.04
CA SER A 496 0.87 -25.01 9.75
C SER A 496 0.34 -23.88 8.85
N PRO A 497 1.11 -23.34 7.87
CA PRO A 497 0.58 -22.29 7.00
C PRO A 497 -0.64 -22.75 6.20
N SER A 498 -1.66 -21.91 6.12
CA SER A 498 -2.92 -22.25 5.42
C SER A 498 -2.77 -22.27 3.90
N ASN A 499 -1.71 -21.64 3.36
CA ASN A 499 -1.44 -21.52 1.94
C ASN A 499 -0.29 -22.40 1.43
N VAL A 500 0.24 -23.32 2.25
CA VAL A 500 1.35 -24.18 1.82
C VAL A 500 0.85 -25.36 1.00
N GLN A 501 1.56 -25.65 -0.09
CA GLN A 501 1.31 -26.79 -0.95
C GLN A 501 2.62 -27.54 -1.21
N TYR A 502 2.54 -28.86 -1.35
CA TYR A 502 3.66 -29.65 -1.81
C TYR A 502 4.00 -29.31 -3.26
N ASN A 503 5.28 -29.08 -3.56
CA ASN A 503 5.77 -28.60 -4.86
C ASN A 503 6.83 -29.52 -5.48
N GLY A 504 6.75 -30.82 -5.18
CA GLY A 504 7.68 -31.83 -5.69
C GLY A 504 8.93 -32.03 -4.83
N VAL A 505 9.97 -32.61 -5.43
CA VAL A 505 11.27 -32.89 -4.81
C VAL A 505 12.36 -32.44 -5.78
N TRP A 506 13.45 -31.89 -5.26
CA TRP A 506 14.67 -31.65 -6.03
C TRP A 506 15.29 -32.98 -6.51
N PRO A 507 15.70 -33.08 -7.79
CA PRO A 507 16.50 -34.21 -8.28
C PRO A 507 17.76 -34.39 -7.43
N VAL A 508 18.11 -35.63 -7.09
CA VAL A 508 19.21 -35.93 -6.15
C VAL A 508 20.55 -35.42 -6.66
N ASP A 509 20.76 -35.44 -7.97
CA ASP A 509 21.94 -34.93 -8.66
C ASP A 509 22.09 -33.40 -8.58
N GLU A 510 21.04 -32.67 -8.20
CA GLU A 510 21.10 -31.21 -8.00
C GLU A 510 21.27 -30.79 -6.53
N TRP A 511 21.28 -31.73 -5.57
CA TRP A 511 21.22 -31.38 -4.13
C TRP A 511 22.37 -30.50 -3.67
N ASP A 512 23.58 -30.73 -4.17
CA ASP A 512 24.77 -29.94 -3.81
C ASP A 512 24.64 -28.46 -4.23
N ASP A 513 23.84 -28.18 -5.27
CA ASP A 513 23.62 -26.83 -5.79
C ASP A 513 22.43 -26.13 -5.14
N VAL A 514 21.35 -26.88 -4.84
CA VAL A 514 20.07 -26.32 -4.36
C VAL A 514 19.85 -26.48 -2.86
N ILE A 515 20.73 -27.18 -2.14
CA ILE A 515 20.67 -27.39 -0.70
C ILE A 515 22.04 -27.10 -0.08
N GLN A 516 22.37 -25.81 0.05
CA GLN A 516 23.67 -25.37 0.58
C GLN A 516 23.52 -24.94 2.05
N ILE A 517 24.29 -25.58 2.94
CA ILE A 517 24.35 -25.31 4.38
C ILE A 517 25.81 -25.03 4.73
N TYR A 518 26.07 -23.92 5.43
CA TYR A 518 27.41 -23.40 5.71
C TYR A 518 27.78 -23.47 7.19
#